data_AF-A0A293LXW9-F1
#
_entry.id   AF-A0A293LXW9-F1
#
_cell.length_a   1.000
_cell.length_b   1.000
_cell.length_c   1.000
_cell.angle_alpha   90.00
_cell.angle_beta   90.00
_cell.angle_gamma   90.00
#
_symmetry.space_group_name_H-M   'P 1'
#
loop_
_entity.id
_entity.type
_entity.pdbx_description
1 polymer ?
#
loop_
_entity_poly.entity_id
_entity_poly.type
_entity_poly.pdbx_seq_one_letter_code
_entity_poly.pdbx_strand_id
1 'polypeptide(L)'
;MRSPGLDNEVILMNNIYKERFPKATQQMEERLEQLVNDHRELDPQHASDAVARFAHHQIIELARDCLDKSREKLVTSEYFFELTESLEKLIIECQEKSPQAAQHLRKLVKKLLVTVSRPARLLECLEFDPEEFYRLLEAAEGQAKVVQGVTTDIPQYIINKLGLNRDPFADLAAEVTEQLDSLPEVEDKKTKTKAPCEDDFEAIKLFSNGAYGAVHLVRHKETRMRATRWSKCLRSGTL
;
A
#
# COMPACT_ATOMS: atom_id res chain seq x y z
N MET A 1 30.55 -12.13 -14.84
CA MET A 1 31.51 -11.16 -14.30
C MET A 1 30.73 -9.88 -14.01
N ARG A 2 30.52 -9.53 -12.74
CA ARG A 2 29.92 -8.23 -12.35
C ARG A 2 31.00 -7.16 -12.49
N SER A 3 30.69 -6.04 -13.14
CA SER A 3 31.64 -4.94 -13.34
C SER A 3 31.93 -4.23 -12.00
N PRO A 4 33.20 -3.91 -11.66
CA PRO A 4 33.59 -3.30 -10.39
C PRO A 4 33.00 -1.91 -10.09
N GLY A 5 32.36 -1.27 -11.07
CA GLY A 5 31.75 0.06 -10.91
C GLY A 5 30.37 0.04 -10.22
N LEU A 6 29.59 -1.03 -10.42
CA LEU A 6 28.22 -1.12 -9.89
C LEU A 6 28.21 -1.23 -8.37
N ASP A 7 29.16 -1.98 -7.79
CA ASP A 7 29.28 -2.15 -6.35
C ASP A 7 29.62 -0.82 -5.65
N ASN A 8 30.41 0.05 -6.29
CA ASN A 8 30.78 1.35 -5.75
C ASN A 8 29.62 2.36 -5.78
N GLU A 9 28.78 2.30 -6.82
CA GLU A 9 27.58 3.11 -6.95
C GLU A 9 26.49 2.66 -5.95
N VAL A 10 26.32 1.35 -5.76
CA VAL A 10 25.44 0.78 -4.73
C VAL A 10 25.87 1.23 -3.33
N ILE A 11 27.17 1.16 -3.02
CA ILE A 11 27.69 1.64 -1.74
C ILE A 11 27.46 3.16 -1.58
N LEU A 12 27.63 3.94 -2.65
CA LEU A 12 27.39 5.39 -2.62
C LEU A 12 25.90 5.71 -2.39
N MET A 13 24.99 5.06 -3.11
CA MET A 13 23.54 5.24 -2.95
C MET A 13 23.08 4.82 -1.55
N ASN A 14 23.62 3.72 -1.01
CA ASN A 14 23.27 3.29 0.34
C ASN A 14 23.82 4.24 1.42
N ASN A 15 25.00 4.83 1.20
CA ASN A 15 25.50 5.89 2.08
C ASN A 15 24.58 7.11 2.08
N ILE A 16 24.13 7.58 0.92
CA ILE A 16 23.18 8.71 0.81
C ILE A 16 21.84 8.35 1.48
N TYR A 17 21.37 7.11 1.31
CA TYR A 17 20.16 6.62 1.96
C TYR A 17 20.26 6.66 3.48
N LYS A 18 21.34 6.14 4.07
CA LYS A 18 21.55 6.18 5.53
C LYS A 18 21.73 7.60 6.06
N GLU A 19 22.36 8.50 5.31
CA GLU A 19 22.51 9.91 5.72
C GLU A 19 21.19 10.68 5.64
N ARG A 20 20.37 10.44 4.60
CA ARG A 20 19.06 11.11 4.45
C ARG A 20 17.99 10.55 5.36
N PHE A 21 18.01 9.25 5.63
CA PHE A 21 16.96 8.56 6.38
C PHE A 21 17.48 7.68 7.54
N PRO A 22 18.36 8.19 8.42
CA PRO A 22 18.99 7.38 9.48
C PRO A 22 17.97 6.77 10.44
N LYS A 23 16.90 7.53 10.74
CA LYS A 23 15.80 7.06 11.60
C LYS A 23 15.01 5.92 10.99
N ALA A 24 14.88 5.86 9.66
CA ALA A 24 14.15 4.80 8.99
C ALA A 24 14.96 3.50 8.97
N THR A 25 16.26 3.61 8.70
CA THR A 25 17.19 2.47 8.76
C THR A 25 17.28 1.90 10.16
N GLN A 26 17.51 2.73 11.17
CA GLN A 26 17.60 2.28 12.57
C GLN A 26 16.30 1.58 13.03
N GLN A 27 15.15 2.16 12.70
CA GLN A 27 13.85 1.56 13.04
C GLN A 27 13.59 0.23 12.31
N MET A 28 14.15 0.04 11.12
CA MET A 28 14.08 -1.24 10.41
C MET A 28 14.98 -2.26 11.10
N GLU A 29 16.25 -1.90 11.35
CA GLU A 29 17.24 -2.76 11.99
C GLU A 29 16.75 -3.23 13.39
N GLU A 30 16.24 -2.33 14.23
CA GLU A 30 15.70 -2.67 15.56
C GLU A 30 14.49 -3.62 15.48
N ARG A 31 13.57 -3.40 14.53
CA ARG A 31 12.39 -4.25 14.36
C ARG A 31 12.73 -5.61 13.77
N LEU A 32 13.72 -5.68 12.87
CA LEU A 32 14.24 -6.94 12.34
C LEU A 32 14.93 -7.74 13.44
N GLU A 33 15.76 -7.10 14.27
CA GLU A 33 16.46 -7.75 15.38
C GLU A 33 15.47 -8.27 16.43
N GLN A 34 14.43 -7.49 16.77
CA GLN A 34 13.33 -7.95 17.60
C GLN A 34 12.61 -9.16 16.99
N LEU A 35 12.28 -9.12 15.69
CA LEU A 35 11.60 -10.22 15.00
C LEU A 35 12.44 -11.51 15.01
N VAL A 36 13.76 -11.39 14.76
CA VAL A 36 14.68 -12.54 14.79
C VAL A 36 14.82 -13.12 16.19
N ASN A 37 14.83 -12.28 17.23
CA ASN A 37 14.94 -12.72 18.62
C ASN A 37 13.64 -13.35 19.14
N ASP A 38 12.49 -12.72 18.87
CA ASP A 38 11.16 -13.20 19.26
C ASP A 38 10.84 -14.57 18.64
N HIS A 39 11.32 -14.80 17.43
CA HIS A 39 11.05 -16.00 16.64
C HIS A 39 12.30 -16.86 16.45
N ARG A 40 13.23 -16.85 17.41
CA ARG A 40 14.42 -17.73 17.36
C ARG A 40 14.06 -19.20 17.52
N GLU A 41 13.03 -19.47 18.33
CA GLU A 41 12.49 -20.81 18.54
C GLU A 41 11.10 -20.89 17.90
N LEU A 42 10.82 -21.98 17.17
CA LEU A 42 9.45 -22.26 16.73
C LEU A 42 8.58 -22.51 17.93
N ASP A 43 7.32 -22.09 17.83
CA ASP A 43 6.28 -22.55 18.73
C ASP A 43 6.28 -24.10 18.76
N PRO A 44 6.39 -24.73 19.94
CA PRO A 44 6.38 -26.18 20.08
C PRO A 44 5.15 -26.84 19.42
N GLN A 45 4.05 -26.11 19.25
CA GLN A 45 2.85 -26.59 18.55
C GLN A 45 3.07 -26.86 17.05
N HIS A 46 4.01 -26.16 16.40
CA HIS A 46 4.36 -26.32 14.98
C HIS A 46 5.70 -27.03 14.79
N ALA A 47 6.40 -27.35 15.87
CA ALA A 47 7.70 -28.00 15.84
C ALA A 47 7.67 -29.44 15.33
N SER A 48 6.50 -30.09 15.23
CA SER A 48 6.36 -31.45 14.67
C SER A 48 6.32 -31.48 13.13
N ASP A 49 5.93 -30.38 12.49
CA ASP A 49 5.83 -30.27 11.03
C ASP A 49 7.18 -29.87 10.43
N ALA A 50 7.74 -30.74 9.60
CA ALA A 50 9.03 -30.50 8.96
C ALA A 50 8.99 -29.33 7.97
N VAL A 51 7.86 -29.13 7.28
CA VAL A 51 7.69 -28.03 6.31
C VAL A 51 7.59 -26.70 7.05
N ALA A 52 6.80 -26.66 8.14
CA ALA A 52 6.69 -25.47 8.99
C ALA A 52 8.04 -25.06 9.57
N ARG A 53 8.83 -26.03 10.05
CA ARG A 53 10.16 -25.79 10.62
C ARG A 53 11.13 -25.22 9.59
N PHE A 54 11.17 -25.83 8.40
CA PHE A 54 12.02 -25.38 7.30
C PHE A 54 11.66 -23.95 6.88
N ALA A 55 10.39 -23.67 6.65
CA ALA A 55 9.94 -22.37 6.17
C ALA A 55 10.10 -21.28 7.22
N HIS A 56 9.80 -21.57 8.49
CA HIS A 56 10.07 -20.64 9.58
C HIS A 56 11.56 -20.31 9.66
N HIS A 57 12.43 -21.32 9.64
CA HIS A 57 13.87 -21.09 9.63
C HIS A 57 14.29 -20.22 8.44
N GLN A 58 13.78 -20.52 7.24
CA GLN A 58 14.09 -19.74 6.04
C GLN A 58 13.65 -18.27 6.14
N ILE A 59 12.48 -17.98 6.72
CA ILE A 59 12.01 -16.60 6.95
C ILE A 59 12.94 -15.87 7.92
N ILE A 60 13.38 -16.54 8.99
CA ILE A 60 14.28 -15.94 9.99
C ILE A 60 15.67 -15.71 9.40
N GLU A 61 16.19 -16.63 8.59
CA GLU A 61 17.46 -16.45 7.89
C GLU A 61 17.39 -15.30 6.88
N LEU A 62 16.28 -15.15 6.14
CA LEU A 62 16.07 -13.99 5.26
C LEU A 62 16.02 -12.66 6.03
N ALA A 63 15.38 -12.66 7.21
CA ALA A 63 15.36 -11.47 8.07
C ALA A 63 16.76 -11.13 8.62
N ARG A 64 17.60 -12.14 8.93
CA ARG A 64 18.99 -11.95 9.35
C ARG A 64 19.86 -11.43 8.22
N ASP A 65 19.77 -12.04 7.03
CA ASP A 65 20.49 -11.57 5.85
C ASP A 65 20.12 -10.11 5.54
N CYS A 66 18.83 -9.76 5.62
CA CYS A 66 18.39 -8.37 5.44
C CYS A 66 18.99 -7.41 6.48
N LEU A 67 19.12 -7.85 7.74
CA LEU A 67 19.73 -7.06 8.80
C LEU A 67 21.24 -6.86 8.55
N ASP A 68 21.96 -7.92 8.18
CA ASP A 68 23.39 -7.86 7.89
C ASP A 68 23.67 -7.02 6.65
N LYS A 69 22.89 -7.20 5.57
CA LYS A 69 22.96 -6.35 4.37
C LYS A 69 22.69 -4.88 4.69
N SER A 70 21.76 -4.60 5.60
CA SER A 70 21.52 -3.25 6.08
C SER A 70 22.74 -2.67 6.77
N ARG A 71 23.38 -3.43 7.68
CA ARG A 71 24.60 -3.02 8.38
C ARG A 71 25.79 -2.80 7.44
N GLU A 72 25.95 -3.67 6.44
CA GLU A 72 26.98 -3.61 5.39
C GLU A 72 26.74 -2.51 4.34
N LYS A 73 25.58 -1.84 4.37
CA LYS A 73 25.19 -0.81 3.39
C LYS A 73 25.09 -1.36 1.95
N LEU A 74 24.59 -2.59 1.80
CA LEU A 74 24.45 -3.28 0.52
C LEU A 74 22.99 -3.48 0.11
N VAL A 75 22.07 -2.71 0.70
CA VAL A 75 20.63 -2.82 0.40
C VAL A 75 20.30 -1.96 -0.81
N THR A 76 19.66 -2.57 -1.81
CA THR A 76 19.15 -1.93 -3.04
C THR A 76 17.63 -2.14 -3.16
N SER A 77 16.96 -1.39 -4.04
CA SER A 77 15.53 -1.63 -4.32
C SER A 77 15.31 -3.05 -4.88
N GLU A 78 16.20 -3.50 -5.76
CA GLU A 78 16.20 -4.86 -6.34
C GLU A 78 16.29 -5.95 -5.27
N TYR A 79 17.14 -5.76 -4.25
CA TYR A 79 17.23 -6.70 -3.12
C TYR A 79 15.91 -6.84 -2.36
N PHE A 80 15.22 -5.72 -2.08
CA PHE A 80 13.93 -5.78 -1.40
C PHE A 80 12.84 -6.44 -2.25
N PHE A 81 12.92 -6.28 -3.56
CA PHE A 81 12.04 -6.96 -4.49
C PHE A 81 12.27 -8.47 -4.47
N GLU A 82 13.51 -8.92 -4.62
CA GLU A 82 13.89 -10.35 -4.55
C GLU A 82 13.51 -10.97 -3.19
N LEU A 83 13.74 -10.25 -2.08
CA LEU A 83 13.35 -10.67 -0.75
C LEU A 83 11.83 -10.89 -0.65
N THR A 84 11.04 -9.96 -1.19
CA THR A 84 9.58 -10.03 -1.17
C THR A 84 9.08 -11.21 -1.99
N GLU A 85 9.58 -11.40 -3.21
CA GLU A 85 9.21 -12.54 -4.07
C GLU A 85 9.59 -13.88 -3.43
N SER A 86 10.76 -13.96 -2.82
CA SER A 86 11.23 -15.17 -2.11
C SER A 86 10.30 -15.54 -0.96
N LEU A 87 9.88 -14.55 -0.16
CA LEU A 87 8.92 -14.75 0.94
C LEU A 87 7.54 -15.19 0.44
N GLU A 88 7.03 -14.58 -0.65
CA GLU A 88 5.74 -14.94 -1.22
C GLU A 88 5.74 -16.36 -1.77
N LYS A 89 6.78 -16.72 -2.54
CA LYS A 89 6.95 -18.07 -3.08
C LYS A 89 7.02 -19.12 -1.95
N LEU A 90 7.82 -18.85 -0.92
CA LEU A 90 7.94 -19.75 0.24
C LEU A 90 6.59 -19.99 0.93
N ILE A 91 5.78 -18.95 1.07
CA ILE A 91 4.44 -19.05 1.69
C ILE A 91 3.46 -19.82 0.81
N ILE A 92 3.51 -19.65 -0.53
CA ILE A 92 2.69 -20.42 -1.47
C ILE A 92 3.03 -21.91 -1.36
N GLU A 93 4.31 -22.28 -1.41
CA GLU A 93 4.76 -23.66 -1.27
C GLU A 93 4.38 -24.28 0.09
N CYS A 94 4.41 -23.48 1.16
CA CYS A 94 3.95 -23.94 2.48
C CYS A 94 2.44 -24.16 2.52
N GLN A 95 1.66 -23.32 1.83
CA GLN A 95 0.22 -23.47 1.82
C GLN A 95 -0.23 -24.74 1.11
N GLU A 96 0.49 -25.16 0.07
CA GLU A 96 0.21 -26.42 -0.64
C GLU A 96 0.53 -27.65 0.21
N LYS A 97 1.61 -27.60 0.99
CA LYS A 97 2.11 -28.75 1.78
C LYS A 97 1.50 -28.83 3.19
N SER A 98 1.27 -27.69 3.85
CA SER A 98 0.77 -27.59 5.22
C SER A 98 -0.05 -26.29 5.43
N PRO A 99 -1.38 -26.34 5.19
CA PRO A 99 -2.22 -25.14 5.27
C PRO A 99 -2.33 -24.58 6.70
N GLN A 100 -2.25 -25.44 7.72
CA GLN A 100 -2.35 -25.02 9.13
C GLN A 100 -1.11 -24.23 9.58
N ALA A 101 0.08 -24.65 9.17
CA ALA A 101 1.32 -23.92 9.45
C ALA A 101 1.44 -22.63 8.64
N ALA A 102 0.97 -22.63 7.38
CA ALA A 102 1.03 -21.48 6.49
C ALA A 102 0.32 -20.25 7.07
N GLN A 103 -0.79 -20.42 7.80
CA GLN A 103 -1.50 -19.30 8.44
C GLN A 103 -0.65 -18.58 9.49
N HIS A 104 0.12 -19.32 10.29
CA HIS A 104 1.05 -18.75 11.26
C HIS A 104 2.21 -18.04 10.55
N LEU A 105 2.84 -18.70 9.58
CA LEU A 105 3.96 -18.14 8.82
C LEU A 105 3.56 -16.89 8.03
N ARG A 106 2.34 -16.82 7.48
CA ARG A 106 1.79 -15.63 6.82
C ARG A 106 1.79 -14.41 7.73
N LYS A 107 1.50 -14.57 9.03
CA LYS A 107 1.55 -13.46 10.00
C LYS A 107 2.97 -12.96 10.19
N LEU A 108 3.94 -13.88 10.29
CA LEU A 108 5.37 -13.56 10.41
C LEU A 108 5.89 -12.82 9.16
N VAL A 109 5.62 -13.35 7.97
CA VAL A 109 5.98 -12.72 6.70
C VAL A 109 5.35 -11.34 6.57
N LYS A 110 4.07 -11.19 6.93
CA LYS A 110 3.42 -9.87 6.92
C LYS A 110 4.10 -8.88 7.87
N LYS A 111 4.52 -9.31 9.07
CA LYS A 111 5.27 -8.48 10.03
C LYS A 111 6.63 -8.06 9.44
N LEU A 112 7.32 -8.97 8.78
CA LEU A 112 8.59 -8.70 8.08
C LEU A 112 8.40 -7.70 6.93
N LEU A 113 7.44 -7.96 6.02
CA LEU A 113 7.13 -7.09 4.88
C LEU A 113 6.74 -5.68 5.32
N VAL A 114 5.92 -5.54 6.36
CA VAL A 114 5.56 -4.22 6.90
C VAL A 114 6.81 -3.48 7.42
N THR A 115 7.72 -4.19 8.07
CA THR A 115 8.98 -3.62 8.59
C THR A 115 9.87 -3.09 7.47
N VAL A 116 10.02 -3.84 6.37
CA VAL A 116 10.86 -3.44 5.23
C VAL A 116 10.15 -2.50 4.23
N SER A 117 8.82 -2.38 4.29
CA SER A 117 8.02 -1.64 3.29
C SER A 117 8.35 -0.15 3.17
N ARG A 118 8.61 0.53 4.29
CA ARG A 118 8.97 1.95 4.29
C ARG A 118 10.40 2.15 3.78
N PRO A 119 11.40 1.39 4.28
CA PRO A 119 12.75 1.37 3.72
C PRO A 119 12.79 1.14 2.21
N ALA A 120 12.07 0.13 1.72
CA ALA A 120 12.02 -0.21 0.30
C ALA A 120 11.50 0.96 -0.56
N ARG A 121 10.37 1.57 -0.19
CA ARG A 121 9.82 2.73 -0.91
C ARG A 121 10.74 3.94 -0.90
N LEU A 122 11.42 4.19 0.23
CA LEU A 122 12.35 5.32 0.32
C LEU A 122 13.57 5.12 -0.57
N LEU A 123 14.03 3.88 -0.71
CA LEU A 123 15.15 3.51 -1.56
C LEU A 123 14.76 3.58 -3.04
N GLU A 124 13.58 3.09 -3.40
CA GLU A 124 12.97 3.27 -4.72
C GLU A 124 12.85 4.76 -5.09
N CYS A 125 12.43 5.62 -4.16
CA CYS A 125 12.36 7.07 -4.39
C CYS A 125 13.74 7.72 -4.54
N LEU A 126 14.79 7.11 -4.01
CA LEU A 126 16.17 7.61 -4.10
C LEU A 126 16.81 7.20 -5.43
N GLU A 127 16.48 6.00 -5.91
CA GLU A 127 16.90 5.45 -7.20
C GLU A 127 16.04 6.00 -8.37
N PHE A 128 14.89 6.62 -8.09
CA PHE A 128 14.00 7.17 -9.10
C PHE A 128 14.64 8.37 -9.83
N ASP A 129 14.98 8.16 -11.10
CA ASP A 129 15.37 9.22 -12.02
C ASP A 129 14.17 9.68 -12.88
N PRO A 130 13.72 10.95 -12.76
CA PRO A 130 12.64 11.47 -13.58
C PRO A 130 12.95 11.44 -15.08
N GLU A 131 14.22 11.58 -15.49
CA GLU A 131 14.58 11.59 -16.92
C GLU A 131 14.42 10.20 -17.56
N GLU A 132 14.83 9.14 -16.87
CA GLU A 132 14.59 7.77 -17.31
C GLU A 132 13.09 7.46 -17.42
N PHE A 133 12.31 7.92 -16.44
CA PHE A 133 10.85 7.78 -16.46
C PHE A 133 10.22 8.47 -17.69
N TYR A 134 10.60 9.72 -18.00
CA TYR A 134 10.08 10.41 -19.17
C TYR A 134 10.49 9.74 -20.48
N ARG A 135 11.71 9.20 -20.58
CA ARG A 135 12.18 8.46 -21.76
C ARG A 135 11.39 7.16 -21.96
N LEU A 136 11.13 6.41 -20.89
CA LEU A 136 10.28 5.21 -20.92
C LEU A 136 8.84 5.55 -21.30
N LEU A 137 8.31 6.65 -20.75
CA LEU A 137 6.97 7.14 -21.05
C LEU A 137 6.83 7.55 -22.51
N GLU A 138 7.81 8.27 -23.07
CA GLU A 138 7.86 8.65 -24.48
C GLU A 138 7.97 7.43 -25.40
N ALA A 139 8.78 6.43 -25.03
CA ALA A 139 8.88 5.17 -25.76
C ALA A 139 7.55 4.38 -25.76
N ALA A 140 6.89 4.30 -24.59
CA ALA A 140 5.58 3.67 -24.46
C ALA A 140 4.49 4.43 -25.24
N GLU A 141 4.52 5.77 -25.21
CA GLU A 141 3.62 6.62 -26.00
C GLU A 141 3.86 6.44 -27.50
N GLY A 142 5.12 6.35 -27.93
CA GLY A 142 5.49 6.05 -29.32
C GLY A 142 4.95 4.71 -29.79
N GLN A 143 5.02 3.67 -28.95
CA GLN A 143 4.43 2.36 -29.24
C GLN A 143 2.89 2.40 -29.28
N ALA A 144 2.25 3.12 -28.35
CA ALA A 144 0.80 3.26 -28.31
C ALA A 144 0.23 4.04 -29.52
N LYS A 145 0.94 5.09 -29.97
CA LYS A 145 0.61 5.85 -31.18
C LYS A 145 0.70 4.98 -32.45
N VAL A 146 1.70 4.09 -32.53
CA VAL A 146 1.94 3.23 -33.71
C VAL A 146 0.99 2.02 -33.75
N VAL A 147 0.67 1.41 -32.60
CA VAL A 147 -0.11 0.16 -32.56
C VAL A 147 -1.64 0.39 -32.48
N GLN A 148 -2.10 1.47 -31.84
CA GLN A 148 -3.54 1.69 -31.59
C GLN A 148 -4.11 2.95 -32.23
N GLY A 149 -3.33 3.72 -32.99
CA GLY A 149 -3.82 4.93 -33.66
C GLY A 149 -4.48 5.93 -32.69
N VAL A 150 -3.95 6.02 -31.46
CA VAL A 150 -4.49 6.88 -30.40
C VAL A 150 -4.15 8.34 -30.74
N THR A 151 -4.96 8.94 -31.61
CA THR A 151 -4.95 10.37 -31.91
C THR A 151 -5.95 11.15 -31.06
N THR A 152 -6.78 10.47 -30.27
CA THR A 152 -7.81 11.11 -29.45
C THR A 152 -7.75 10.63 -27.99
N ASP A 153 -7.19 11.53 -27.17
CA ASP A 153 -7.33 11.66 -25.73
C ASP A 153 -6.59 10.63 -24.84
N ILE A 154 -5.32 10.96 -24.55
CA ILE A 154 -4.46 10.32 -23.54
C ILE A 154 -5.21 10.11 -22.19
N PRO A 155 -5.98 11.08 -21.66
CA PRO A 155 -6.86 10.88 -20.51
C PRO A 155 -7.84 9.69 -20.64
N GLN A 156 -8.57 9.56 -21.75
CA GLN A 156 -9.55 8.47 -21.95
C GLN A 156 -8.87 7.12 -22.12
N TYR A 157 -7.70 7.11 -22.77
CA TYR A 157 -6.88 5.91 -22.89
C TYR A 157 -6.41 5.41 -21.51
N ILE A 158 -5.91 6.32 -20.67
CA ILE A 158 -5.44 6.03 -19.31
C ILE A 158 -6.60 5.55 -18.44
N ILE A 159 -7.75 6.24 -18.46
CA ILE A 159 -8.95 5.86 -17.69
C ILE A 159 -9.42 4.45 -18.06
N ASN A 160 -9.44 4.13 -19.36
CA ASN A 160 -9.92 2.84 -19.86
C ASN A 160 -8.91 1.70 -19.59
N LYS A 161 -7.60 1.97 -19.67
CA LYS A 161 -6.56 0.96 -19.40
C LYS A 161 -6.34 0.70 -17.91
N LEU A 162 -6.40 1.72 -17.07
CA LEU A 162 -6.26 1.59 -15.62
C LEU A 162 -7.56 1.15 -14.94
N GLY A 163 -8.66 1.02 -15.69
CA GLY A 163 -9.96 0.61 -15.13
C GLY A 163 -10.52 1.62 -14.12
N LEU A 164 -10.11 2.90 -14.19
CA LEU A 164 -10.51 3.95 -13.24
C LEU A 164 -12.00 4.32 -13.35
N ASN A 165 -12.73 3.76 -14.31
CA ASN A 165 -14.18 3.85 -14.44
C ASN A 165 -14.94 2.89 -13.49
N ARG A 166 -14.26 2.01 -12.75
CA ARG A 166 -14.91 1.14 -11.76
C ARG A 166 -14.92 1.82 -10.38
N ASP A 167 -16.12 2.04 -9.85
CA ASP A 167 -16.33 2.50 -8.49
C ASP A 167 -15.67 1.53 -7.48
N PRO A 168 -14.75 1.99 -6.60
CA PRO A 168 -14.09 1.12 -5.60
C PRO A 168 -15.04 0.44 -4.60
N PHE A 169 -16.30 0.85 -4.58
CA PHE A 169 -17.34 0.35 -3.67
C PHE A 169 -18.31 -0.64 -4.33
N ALA A 170 -18.28 -0.80 -5.65
CA ALA A 170 -19.18 -1.72 -6.34
C ALA A 170 -18.92 -3.19 -5.98
N ASP A 171 -17.64 -3.56 -5.83
CA ASP A 171 -17.25 -4.92 -5.43
C ASP A 171 -17.58 -5.22 -3.95
N LEU A 172 -17.61 -4.19 -3.09
CA LEU A 172 -18.00 -4.36 -1.68
C LEU A 172 -19.52 -4.46 -1.49
N ALA A 173 -20.31 -3.88 -2.40
CA ALA A 173 -21.78 -3.96 -2.36
C ALA A 173 -22.29 -5.34 -2.82
N ALA A 174 -21.55 -6.03 -3.68
CA ALA A 174 -21.90 -7.38 -4.13
C ALA A 174 -21.81 -8.41 -3.00
N GLU A 175 -20.81 -8.33 -2.12
CA GLU A 175 -20.65 -9.26 -0.98
C GLU A 175 -21.71 -9.07 0.12
N VAL A 176 -22.30 -7.88 0.25
CA VAL A 176 -23.32 -7.61 1.29
C VAL A 176 -24.72 -8.09 0.86
N THR A 177 -24.93 -8.35 -0.43
CA THR A 177 -26.27 -8.66 -0.96
C THR A 177 -26.61 -10.16 -0.90
N GLU A 178 -25.62 -11.05 -0.77
CA GLU A 178 -25.87 -12.51 -0.71
C GLU A 178 -26.19 -13.07 0.70
N GLN A 179 -26.20 -12.24 1.76
CA GLN A 179 -26.45 -12.70 3.14
C GLN A 179 -27.76 -12.21 3.78
N LEU A 180 -28.66 -11.55 3.03
CA LEU A 180 -29.99 -11.15 3.53
C LEU A 180 -31.14 -11.76 2.73
N ASP A 181 -31.02 -13.04 2.35
CA ASP A 181 -32.17 -13.81 1.86
C ASP A 181 -32.82 -14.56 3.04
N SER A 182 -33.56 -13.83 3.89
CA SER A 182 -34.54 -14.39 4.83
C SER A 182 -35.36 -13.28 5.52
N LEU A 183 -36.68 -13.28 5.23
CA LEU A 183 -37.81 -12.76 6.03
C LEU A 183 -38.34 -11.32 5.72
N PRO A 184 -39.67 -11.09 5.88
CA PRO A 184 -40.54 -10.77 4.75
C PRO A 184 -41.07 -9.33 4.72
N GLU A 185 -41.77 -9.04 3.61
CA GLU A 185 -42.54 -7.84 3.26
C GLU A 185 -43.00 -6.96 4.42
N VAL A 186 -42.59 -5.69 4.37
CA VAL A 186 -43.38 -4.57 4.90
C VAL A 186 -43.39 -3.45 3.86
N GLU A 187 -44.58 -3.23 3.31
CA GLU A 187 -44.96 -2.04 2.57
C GLU A 187 -44.71 -0.80 3.44
N ASP A 188 -43.88 0.15 3.01
CA ASP A 188 -44.17 1.55 3.35
C ASP A 188 -43.53 2.56 2.38
N LYS A 189 -44.43 3.22 1.65
CA LYS A 189 -44.41 4.61 1.21
C LYS A 189 -43.12 5.20 0.62
N LYS A 190 -43.15 5.27 -0.72
CA LYS A 190 -42.50 6.29 -1.55
C LYS A 190 -42.52 7.68 -0.89
N THR A 191 -41.38 8.13 -0.36
CA THR A 191 -41.11 9.56 -0.20
C THR A 191 -39.94 9.93 -1.09
N LYS A 192 -40.20 10.86 -2.02
CA LYS A 192 -39.23 11.44 -2.93
C LYS A 192 -38.18 12.17 -2.10
N THR A 193 -37.01 11.58 -1.88
CA THR A 193 -35.89 12.24 -1.22
C THR A 193 -35.36 13.32 -2.17
N LYS A 194 -35.73 14.56 -1.89
CA LYS A 194 -35.06 15.76 -2.40
C LYS A 194 -33.57 15.63 -2.06
N ALA A 195 -32.70 16.10 -2.95
CA ALA A 195 -31.28 16.25 -2.64
C ALA A 195 -31.16 17.07 -1.33
N PRO A 196 -30.38 16.61 -0.34
CA PRO A 196 -30.28 17.28 0.96
C PRO A 196 -29.83 18.73 0.73
N CYS A 197 -30.67 19.67 1.15
CA CYS A 197 -30.46 21.10 0.94
C CYS A 197 -29.57 21.64 2.07
N GLU A 198 -28.90 22.77 1.84
CA GLU A 198 -27.94 23.32 2.81
C GLU A 198 -28.54 23.61 4.20
N ASP A 199 -29.87 23.78 4.28
CA ASP A 199 -30.63 24.11 5.48
C ASP A 199 -30.83 22.94 6.47
N ASP A 200 -30.57 21.70 6.04
CA ASP A 200 -30.80 20.48 6.85
C ASP A 200 -29.69 20.24 7.90
N PHE A 201 -28.59 20.99 7.80
CA PHE A 201 -27.38 20.80 8.59
C PHE A 201 -27.05 22.03 9.44
N GLU A 202 -26.77 21.80 10.72
CA GLU A 202 -26.27 22.80 11.66
C GLU A 202 -24.74 22.71 11.75
N ALA A 203 -24.03 23.80 11.43
CA ALA A 203 -22.58 23.85 11.58
C ALA A 203 -22.20 23.98 13.06
N ILE A 204 -21.50 22.98 13.60
CA ILE A 204 -21.09 22.93 15.00
C ILE A 204 -19.73 23.58 15.19
N LYS A 205 -18.74 23.22 14.36
CA LYS A 205 -17.35 23.64 14.57
C LYS A 205 -16.58 23.63 13.26
N LEU A 206 -15.79 24.69 13.04
CA LEU A 206 -14.82 24.74 11.96
C LEU A 206 -13.56 23.95 12.36
N PHE A 207 -13.17 22.98 11.54
CA PHE A 207 -11.98 22.15 11.76
C PHE A 207 -10.75 22.70 11.04
N SER A 208 -10.91 23.21 9.81
CA SER A 208 -9.81 23.83 9.07
C SER A 208 -10.33 24.88 8.10
N ASN A 209 -9.59 25.96 7.95
CA ASN A 209 -9.82 26.99 6.94
C ASN A 209 -8.59 27.09 6.04
N GLY A 210 -8.64 26.40 4.90
CA GLY A 210 -7.55 26.38 3.92
C GLY A 210 -7.77 27.38 2.80
N ALA A 211 -6.73 27.63 2.01
CA ALA A 211 -6.77 28.57 0.88
C ALA A 211 -7.80 28.21 -0.22
N TYR A 212 -8.25 26.95 -0.27
CA TYR A 212 -9.17 26.44 -1.29
C TYR A 212 -10.53 25.98 -0.72
N GLY A 213 -10.70 26.01 0.60
CA GLY A 213 -11.93 25.54 1.22
C GLY A 213 -11.86 25.40 2.73
N ALA A 214 -13.04 25.33 3.34
CA ALA A 214 -13.21 25.19 4.78
C ALA A 214 -13.90 23.86 5.09
N VAL A 215 -13.47 23.19 6.16
CA VAL A 215 -14.08 21.93 6.64
C VAL A 215 -14.81 22.19 7.94
N HIS A 216 -16.12 21.97 7.93
CA HIS A 216 -17.01 22.12 9.07
C HIS A 216 -17.49 20.76 9.57
N LEU A 217 -17.54 20.59 10.88
CA LEU A 217 -18.36 19.57 11.50
C LEU A 217 -19.81 20.04 11.45
N VAL A 218 -20.65 19.28 10.76
CA VAL A 218 -22.09 19.53 10.68
C VAL A 218 -22.87 18.44 11.39
N ARG A 219 -24.02 18.81 11.94
CA ARG A 219 -25.00 17.88 12.50
C ARG A 219 -26.30 18.00 11.75
N HIS A 220 -26.81 16.87 11.26
CA HIS A 220 -28.14 16.83 10.67
C HIS A 220 -29.21 17.09 11.73
N LYS A 221 -30.12 18.03 11.48
CA LYS A 221 -31.06 18.53 12.49
C LYS A 221 -32.02 17.45 13.01
N GLU A 222 -32.48 16.56 12.14
CA GLU A 222 -33.45 15.52 12.49
C GLU A 222 -32.80 14.27 13.09
N THR A 223 -31.78 13.72 12.42
CA THR A 223 -31.16 12.44 12.82
C THR A 223 -30.07 12.61 13.88
N ARG A 224 -29.66 13.86 14.18
CA ARG A 224 -28.51 14.20 15.06
C ARG A 224 -27.19 13.53 14.67
N MET A 225 -27.09 12.94 13.48
CA MET A 225 -25.86 12.37 12.96
C MET A 225 -24.84 13.48 12.68
N ARG A 226 -23.58 13.23 13.04
CA ARG A 226 -22.46 14.15 12.84
C ARG A 226 -21.67 13.72 11.62
N ALA A 227 -21.39 14.67 10.71
CA ALA A 227 -20.59 14.45 9.51
C ALA A 227 -19.65 15.63 9.27
N THR A 228 -18.57 15.41 8.54
CA THR A 228 -17.67 16.49 8.09
C THR A 228 -18.11 16.98 6.71
N ARG A 229 -18.38 18.27 6.58
CA ARG A 229 -18.73 18.95 5.33
C ARG A 229 -17.58 19.85 4.89
N TRP A 230 -17.14 19.72 3.65
CA TRP A 230 -16.18 20.63 3.06
C TRP A 230 -16.90 21.61 2.13
N SER A 231 -16.53 22.89 2.20
CA SER A 231 -17.02 23.93 1.29
C SER A 231 -15.85 24.55 0.52
N LYS A 232 -16.03 24.79 -0.78
CA LYS A 232 -15.05 25.52 -1.58
C LYS A 232 -15.11 27.00 -1.22
N CYS A 233 -13.96 27.60 -0.92
CA CYS A 233 -13.88 29.04 -0.68
C CYS A 233 -13.77 29.75 -2.04
N LEU A 234 -14.91 30.12 -2.64
CA LEU A 234 -14.91 31.06 -3.76
C LEU A 234 -14.54 32.43 -3.22
N ARG A 235 -13.25 32.80 -3.30
CA ARG A 235 -12.83 34.19 -3.06
C ARG A 235 -13.47 35.06 -4.14
N SER A 236 -14.56 35.73 -3.81
CA SER A 236 -15.02 36.91 -4.53
C SER A 236 -14.00 38.01 -4.30
N GLY A 237 -12.99 38.10 -5.17
CA GLY A 237 -12.14 39.27 -5.27
C GLY A 237 -12.94 40.40 -5.87
N THR A 238 -13.46 41.27 -5.01
CA THR A 238 -13.90 42.62 -5.39
C THR A 238 -12.66 43.40 -5.80
N LEU A 239 -12.61 43.85 -7.06
CA LEU A 239 -11.77 44.96 -7.50
C LEU A 239 -12.27 46.26 -6.87
#